data_AF-A0A9D4D0X5-F1
#
_entry.id   AF-A0A9D4D0X5-F1
#
_cell.length_a   1.000
_cell.length_b   1.000
_cell.length_c   1.000
_cell.angle_alpha   90.00
_cell.angle_beta   90.00
_cell.angle_gamma   90.00
#
_symmetry.space_group_name_H-M   'P 1'
#
loop_
_entity.id
_entity.type
_entity.pdbx_description
1 polymer ?
#
loop_
_entity_poly.entity_id
_entity_poly.type
_entity_poly.pdbx_seq_one_letter_code
_entity_poly.pdbx_strand_id
1 'polypeptide(L)' 'MSFILGLSYDLVLCFCCGIDLKDFSYTDIPLLEHAKHSEKCPFLLDHFGSQEALERYKVTFSIFLCLSSLLVFLD' A
#
# COMPACT_ATOMS: atom_id res chain seq x y z
N MET A 1 -4.66 -7.08 -11.35
CA MET A 1 -3.80 -7.76 -10.37
C MET A 1 -3.68 -6.83 -9.17
N SER A 2 -4.49 -7.05 -8.14
CA SER A 2 -4.49 -6.25 -6.91
C SER A 2 -4.91 -7.19 -5.79
N PHE A 3 -3.94 -7.74 -5.05
CA PHE A 3 -4.16 -8.71 -3.96
C PHE A 3 -4.16 -8.05 -2.59
N ILE A 4 -4.80 -6.87 -2.51
CA ILE A 4 -5.23 -6.24 -1.27
C ILE A 4 -6.73 -5.99 -1.48
N LEU A 5 -7.57 -6.91 -1.03
CA LEU A 5 -9.01 -6.65 -0.96
C LEU A 5 -9.29 -6.05 0.41
N GLY A 6 -9.62 -4.76 0.43
CA GLY A 6 -10.24 -4.15 1.60
C GLY A 6 -11.62 -4.77 1.80
N LEU A 7 -11.83 -5.51 2.88
CA LEU A 7 -13.14 -6.08 3.23
C LEU A 7 -14.04 -5.02 3.92
N SER A 8 -13.43 -3.94 4.39
CA SER A 8 -14.02 -2.66 4.83
C SER A 8 -13.00 -1.54 4.54
N TYR A 9 -13.41 -0.27 4.57
CA TYR A 9 -12.56 0.89 4.24
C TYR A 9 -11.26 0.95 5.06
N ASP A 10 -11.23 0.35 6.25
CA ASP A 10 -10.09 0.36 7.17
C ASP A 10 -9.50 -1.03 7.47
N LEU A 11 -9.83 -2.10 6.73
CA LEU A 11 -9.25 -3.44 6.99
C LEU A 11 -8.65 -4.04 5.73
N VAL A 12 -7.36 -4.37 5.79
CA VAL A 12 -6.60 -5.01 4.71
C VAL A 12 -6.04 -6.34 5.21
N LEU A 13 -6.30 -7.42 4.48
CA LEU A 13 -5.72 -8.74 4.72
C LEU A 13 -4.71 -9.08 3.63
N CYS A 14 -3.51 -9.53 4.03
CA CYS A 14 -2.55 -10.10 3.09
C CYS A 14 -2.78 -11.61 2.94
N PHE A 15 -3.10 -12.08 1.73
CA PHE A 15 -3.24 -13.51 1.46
C PHE A 15 -1.92 -14.28 1.49
N CYS A 16 -0.78 -13.60 1.36
CA CYS A 16 0.52 -14.26 1.26
C CYS A 16 1.14 -14.59 2.63
N CYS A 17 0.91 -13.76 3.64
CA CYS A 17 1.44 -13.98 4.99
C CYS A 17 0.35 -14.02 6.08
N GLY A 18 -0.91 -13.73 5.74
CA GLY A 18 -2.03 -13.80 6.67
C GLY A 18 -2.16 -12.61 7.63
N ILE A 19 -1.30 -11.59 7.54
CA ILE A 19 -1.45 -10.40 8.40
C ILE A 19 -2.69 -9.60 8.01
N ASP A 20 -3.47 -9.21 9.00
CA ASP A 20 -4.49 -8.18 8.89
C ASP A 20 -3.95 -6.85 9.44
N LEU A 21 -4.23 -5.78 8.72
CA LEU A 21 -3.93 -4.41 9.11
C LEU A 21 -5.21 -3.61 9.13
N LYS A 22 -5.35 -2.75 10.14
CA LYS A 22 -6.53 -1.93 10.34
C LYS A 22 -6.22 -0.56 10.92
N ASP A 23 -7.25 0.25 11.08
CA ASP A 23 -7.17 1.58 11.72
C ASP A 23 -6.19 2.52 10.97
N PHE A 24 -6.25 2.50 9.64
CA PHE A 24 -5.37 3.31 8.78
C PHE A 24 -5.68 4.82 8.90
N SER A 25 -4.64 5.64 8.97
CA SER A 25 -4.74 7.07 8.74
C SER A 25 -4.91 7.37 7.25
N TYR A 26 -5.49 8.53 6.92
CA TYR A 26 -5.56 9.05 5.54
C TYR A 26 -4.19 9.19 4.86
N THR A 27 -3.11 9.24 5.65
CA THR A 27 -1.73 9.32 5.17
C THR A 27 -1.06 7.96 4.99
N ASP A 28 -1.68 6.90 5.49
CA ASP A 28 -1.08 5.58 5.49
C ASP A 28 -1.26 4.91 4.14
N ILE A 29 -0.20 4.23 3.69
CA ILE A 29 -0.20 3.50 2.43
C ILE A 29 -0.20 2.02 2.77
N PRO A 30 -1.25 1.25 2.40
CA PRO A 30 -1.39 -0.15 2.82
C PRO A 30 -0.17 -1.03 2.57
N LEU A 31 0.52 -0.85 1.44
CA LEU A 31 1.72 -1.61 1.12
C LEU A 31 2.92 -1.25 2.02
N LEU A 32 3.07 0.03 2.40
CA LEU A 32 4.15 0.47 3.28
C LEU A 32 3.88 0.01 4.72
N GLU A 33 2.64 0.12 5.18
CA GLU A 33 2.26 -0.44 6.48
C GLU A 33 2.43 -1.96 6.51
N HIS A 34 2.11 -2.65 5.42
CA HIS A 34 2.39 -4.08 5.29
C HIS A 34 3.90 -4.36 5.40
N ALA A 35 4.75 -3.58 4.74
CA ALA A 35 6.20 -3.75 4.86
C ALA A 35 6.73 -3.52 6.28
N LYS A 36 6.19 -2.53 7.01
CA LYS A 36 6.55 -2.28 8.41
C LYS A 36 6.17 -3.43 9.35
N HIS A 37 5.01 -4.04 9.13
CA HIS A 37 4.46 -5.04 10.06
C HIS A 37 4.76 -6.49 9.64
N SER A 38 5.23 -6.75 8.41
CA SER A 38 5.52 -8.09 7.90
C SER A 38 6.68 -8.11 6.90
N GLU A 39 7.86 -7.66 7.32
CA GLU A 39 9.07 -7.56 6.47
C GLU A 39 9.46 -8.88 5.77
N LYS A 40 9.08 -10.03 6.34
CA LYS A 40 9.39 -11.37 5.81
C LYS A 40 8.27 -11.95 4.94
N CYS A 41 7.26 -11.16 4.59
CA CYS A 41 6.18 -11.61 3.72
C CYS A 41 6.73 -12.08 2.36
N PRO A 42 6.40 -13.30 1.88
CA PRO A 42 6.92 -13.81 0.61
C PRO A 42 6.66 -12.88 -0.57
N PHE A 43 5.49 -12.22 -0.60
CA PHE A 43 5.15 -11.24 -1.62
C PHE A 43 6.07 -10.02 -1.59
N LEU A 44 6.39 -9.50 -0.40
CA LEU A 44 7.30 -8.35 -0.28
C LEU A 44 8.72 -8.73 -0.68
N LEU A 45 9.17 -9.93 -0.32
CA LEU A 45 10.49 -10.41 -0.71
C LEU A 45 10.60 -10.62 -2.22
N ASP A 46 9.56 -11.15 -2.85
CA ASP A 46 9.54 -11.43 -4.30
C ASP A 46 9.41 -10.16 -5.16
N HIS A 47 8.59 -9.19 -4.73
CA HIS A 47 8.24 -8.02 -5.54
C HIS A 47 8.88 -6.69 -5.09
N PHE A 48 9.30 -6.59 -3.82
CA PHE A 48 9.75 -5.33 -3.20
C PHE A 48 11.01 -5.53 -2.35
N GLY A 49 11.81 -6.56 -2.62
CA GLY A 49 12.94 -7.04 -1.79
C GLY A 49 14.07 -6.04 -1.47
N SER A 50 13.92 -4.75 -1.79
CA SER A 50 14.73 -3.66 -1.25
C SER A 50 13.87 -2.48 -0.79
N GLN A 51 14.31 -1.78 0.25
CA GLN A 51 13.67 -0.54 0.73
C GLN A 51 13.51 0.51 -0.39
N GLU A 52 14.42 0.54 -1.35
CA GLU A 52 14.36 1.44 -2.52
C GLU A 52 13.14 1.15 -3.42
N ALA A 53 12.70 -0.10 -3.53
CA ALA A 53 11.50 -0.45 -4.29
C ALA A 53 10.23 0.08 -3.61
N LEU A 54 10.17 0.01 -2.28
CA LEU A 54 9.06 0.54 -1.48
C LEU A 54 9.01 2.08 -1.54
N GLU A 55 10.15 2.75 -1.47
CA GLU A 55 10.22 4.22 -1.60
C GLU A 55 9.77 4.69 -2.98
N ARG A 56 10.13 3.97 -4.06
CA ARG A 56 9.58 4.26 -5.39
C ARG A 56 8.06 4.12 -5.43
N TYR A 57 7.51 3.08 -4.81
CA TYR A 57 6.06 2.90 -4.72
C TYR A 57 5.38 4.07 -3.98
N LYS A 58 5.96 4.53 -2.88
CA LYS A 58 5.48 5.70 -2.12
C LYS A 58 5.39 6.96 -2.99
N VAL A 59 6.44 7.23 -3.76
CA VAL A 59 6.51 8.38 -4.68
C VAL A 59 5.44 8.24 -5.77
N THR A 60 5.35 7.08 -6.42
CA THR A 60 4.34 6.83 -7.46
C THR A 60 2.92 6.97 -6.94
N PHE A 61 2.62 6.42 -5.76
CA PHE A 61 1.31 6.55 -5.12
C PHE A 61 1.00 8.00 -4.75
N SER A 62 1.98 8.76 -4.23
CA SER A 62 1.81 10.18 -3.91
C SER A 62 1.56 11.04 -5.16
N ILE A 63 2.26 10.76 -6.26
CA ILE A 63 2.02 11.42 -7.55
C ILE A 63 0.62 11.06 -8.06
N PHE A 64 0.23 9.78 -8.01
CA PHE A 64 -1.08 9.32 -8.42
C PHE A 64 -2.20 10.02 -7.63
N LEU A 65 -2.08 10.07 -6.29
CA LEU A 65 -3.01 10.80 -5.44
C LEU A 65 -3.06 12.29 -5.82
N CYS A 66 -1.91 12.94 -5.95
CA CYS A 66 -1.83 14.35 -6.33
C CYS A 66 -2.51 14.62 -7.68
N LEU A 67 -2.24 13.80 -8.70
CA LEU A 67 -2.85 13.90 -10.03
C LEU A 67 -4.35 13.62 -9.99
N SER A 68 -4.80 12.66 -9.17
CA SER A 68 -6.23 12.40 -8.99
C SER A 68 -6.94 13.58 -8.31
N SER A 69 -6.30 14.25 -7.37
CA SER A 69 -6.81 15.49 -6.77
C SER A 69 -6.80 16.65 -7.76
N LEU A 70 -5.75 16.80 -8.59
CA LEU A 70 -5.66 17.82 -9.65
C LEU A 70 -6.74 17.65 -10.72
N LEU A 71 -7.10 16.41 -11.07
CA LEU A 71 -8.21 16.13 -11.99
C LEU A 71 -9.57 16.54 -11.41
N VAL A 72 -9.75 16.51 -10.09
CA VAL A 72 -10.97 17.03 -9.42
C VAL A 72 -11.07 18.56 -9.44
N PHE A 73 -9.96 19.28 -9.68
CA PHE A 73 -9.94 20.75 -9.81
C PHE A 73 -10.03 21.25 -11.26
N LEU A 74 -10.16 20.35 -12.24
CA LEU A 74 -10.30 20.67 -13.67
C LEU A 74 -11.73 20.53 -14.19
N ASP A 75 -12.70 20.27 -13.31
CA ASP A 75 -14.16 20.31 -13.58
C ASP A 75 -14.82 21.53 -12.92
#